data_AF-A0A1H2JST9-F1
#
_entry.id   AF-A0A1H2JST9-F1
#
_cell.length_a   1.000
_cell.length_b   1.000
_cell.length_c   1.000
_cell.angle_alpha   90.00
_cell.angle_beta   90.00
_cell.angle_gamma   90.00
#
_symmetry.space_group_name_H-M   'P 1'
#
loop_
_entity.id
_entity.type
_entity.pdbx_description
1 polymer ?
#
loop_
_entity_poly.entity_id
_entity_poly.type
_entity_poly.pdbx_seq_one_letter_code
_entity_poly.pdbx_strand_id
1 'polypeptide(L)'
;MVGEVNWIHGENHMRDRHGVTVTEDQEALADPDAVLLRPDPASTSGASDRVIGWSPTARALLTVVLVRHIDGVTYGANGWKSNPTDHRRYREGRA
;
A
#
# COMPACT_ATOMS: atom_id res chain seq x y z
N MET A 1 -9.10 6.65 6.70
CA MET A 1 -8.59 7.35 5.50
C MET A 1 -7.15 7.77 5.76
N VAL A 2 -6.23 7.31 4.92
CA VAL A 2 -4.89 7.89 4.84
C VAL A 2 -5.05 9.24 4.14
N GLY A 3 -4.43 10.31 4.64
CA GLY A 3 -4.48 11.64 4.02
C GLY A 3 -3.81 11.67 2.63
N GLU A 4 -3.66 12.86 2.05
CA GLU A 4 -2.97 13.05 0.76
C GLU A 4 -1.58 12.39 0.77
N VAL A 5 -1.39 11.37 -0.09
CA VAL A 5 -0.14 10.62 -0.20
C VAL A 5 0.71 11.22 -1.31
N ASN A 6 1.97 11.56 -1.00
CA ASN A 6 2.91 12.08 -1.98
C ASN A 6 3.67 10.93 -2.68
N TRP A 7 3.56 10.85 -4.01
CA TRP A 7 4.11 9.76 -4.82
C TRP A 7 5.40 10.11 -5.57
N ILE A 8 5.96 11.31 -5.35
CA ILE A 8 7.09 11.86 -6.13
C ILE A 8 8.32 10.93 -6.18
N HIS A 9 8.50 10.07 -5.17
CA HIS A 9 9.61 9.12 -5.09
C HIS A 9 9.26 7.69 -5.56
N GLY A 10 7.98 7.31 -5.53
CA GLY A 10 7.54 5.93 -5.77
C GLY A 10 7.01 5.67 -7.18
N GLU A 11 6.42 6.67 -7.83
CA GLU A 11 5.64 6.49 -9.06
C GLU A 11 6.40 5.77 -10.19
N ASN A 12 7.62 6.22 -10.52
CA ASN A 12 8.42 5.60 -11.57
C ASN A 12 8.91 4.20 -11.17
N HIS A 13 9.25 3.99 -9.90
CA HIS A 13 9.73 2.69 -9.41
C HIS A 13 8.64 1.61 -9.48
N MET A 14 7.41 1.95 -9.10
CA MET A 14 6.26 1.03 -9.11
C MET A 14 5.86 0.63 -10.52
N ARG A 15 5.80 1.62 -11.43
CA ARG A 15 5.43 1.39 -12.83
C ARG A 15 6.44 0.47 -13.51
N ASP A 16 7.73 0.77 -13.40
CA ASP A 16 8.77 0.07 -14.14
C ASP A 16 9.06 -1.33 -13.59
N ARG A 17 8.92 -1.53 -12.27
CA ARG A 17 9.30 -2.79 -11.59
C ARG A 17 8.13 -3.73 -11.33
N HIS A 18 6.93 -3.20 -11.09
CA HIS A 18 5.81 -3.99 -10.58
C HIS A 18 4.55 -3.87 -11.45
N GLY A 19 4.53 -2.95 -12.42
CA GLY A 19 3.40 -2.76 -13.34
C GLY A 19 2.13 -2.29 -12.64
N VAL A 20 2.28 -1.60 -11.49
CA VAL A 20 1.19 -0.98 -10.73
C VAL A 20 1.27 0.52 -10.90
N THR A 21 0.11 1.15 -11.08
CA THR A 21 -0.04 2.60 -11.23
C THR A 21 -0.42 3.26 -9.92
N VAL A 22 -0.15 4.57 -9.81
CA VAL A 22 -0.57 5.37 -8.64
C VAL A 22 -2.10 5.32 -8.45
N THR A 23 -2.88 5.30 -9.52
CA THR A 23 -4.35 5.17 -9.43
C THR A 23 -4.76 3.86 -8.78
N GLU A 24 -4.15 2.75 -9.19
CA GLU A 24 -4.45 1.43 -8.61
C GLU A 24 -4.04 1.36 -7.13
N ASP A 25 -2.90 1.94 -6.76
CA ASP A 25 -2.52 2.03 -5.35
C ASP A 25 -3.48 2.92 -4.55
N GLN A 26 -3.92 4.06 -5.10
CA GLN A 26 -4.92 4.92 -4.46
C GLN A 26 -6.26 4.21 -4.27
N GLU A 27 -6.70 3.40 -5.24
CA GLU A 27 -7.89 2.56 -5.09
C GLU A 27 -7.73 1.57 -3.94
N ALA A 28 -6.60 0.87 -3.86
CA ALA A 28 -6.32 -0.07 -2.78
C ALA A 28 -6.22 0.63 -1.41
N LEU A 29 -5.72 1.86 -1.35
CA LEU A 29 -5.72 2.69 -0.13
C LEU A 29 -7.12 3.17 0.26
N ALA A 30 -8.01 3.34 -0.72
CA ALA A 30 -9.39 3.79 -0.54
C ALA A 30 -10.38 2.64 -0.30
N ASP A 31 -9.93 1.40 -0.42
CA ASP A 31 -10.74 0.21 -0.14
C ASP A 31 -11.27 0.27 1.32
N PRO A 32 -12.60 0.26 1.52
CA PRO A 32 -13.19 0.30 2.86
C PRO A 32 -12.77 -0.87 3.75
N ASP A 33 -12.42 -2.00 3.14
CA ASP A 33 -12.00 -3.23 3.83
C ASP A 33 -10.46 -3.33 3.93
N ALA A 34 -9.73 -2.26 3.58
CA ALA A 34 -8.27 -2.27 3.57
C ALA A 34 -7.68 -2.58 4.96
N VAL A 35 -6.69 -3.47 4.97
CA VAL A 35 -5.95 -3.83 6.19
C VAL A 35 -4.69 -3.00 6.30
N LEU A 36 -4.58 -2.24 7.40
CA LEU A 36 -3.38 -1.50 7.76
C LEU A 36 -2.52 -2.29 8.75
N LEU A 37 -1.29 -2.59 8.37
CA LEU A 37 -0.25 -3.12 9.25
C LEU A 37 0.72 -1.98 9.59
N ARG A 38 0.71 -1.59 10.86
CA ARG A 38 1.57 -0.54 11.41
C ARG A 38 2.40 -1.09 12.58
N PRO A 39 3.73 -1.18 12.46
CA PRO A 39 4.52 -0.91 11.24
C PRO A 39 4.30 -1.99 10.16
N ASP A 40 4.78 -1.73 8.95
CA ASP A 40 4.95 -2.76 7.91
C ASP A 40 5.80 -3.90 8.51
N PRO A 41 5.35 -5.17 8.46
CA PRO A 41 6.09 -6.29 9.02
C PRO A 41 7.50 -6.48 8.42
N ALA A 42 7.74 -5.96 7.22
CA ALA A 42 9.05 -5.99 6.57
C ALA A 42 9.93 -4.76 6.90
N SER A 43 9.42 -3.80 7.65
CA SER A 43 10.13 -2.57 8.00
C SER A 43 11.16 -2.83 9.10
N THR A 44 12.45 -2.68 8.80
CA THR A 44 13.51 -2.74 9.81
C THR A 44 13.52 -1.50 10.71
N SER A 45 13.19 -0.33 10.16
CA SER A 45 13.18 0.94 10.91
C SER A 45 11.87 1.19 11.66
N GLY A 46 10.80 0.47 11.32
CA GLY A 46 9.45 0.70 11.83
C GLY A 46 8.82 2.01 11.34
N ALA A 47 9.42 2.67 10.34
CA ALA A 47 8.97 3.96 9.80
C ALA A 47 7.99 3.82 8.62
N SER A 48 7.78 2.61 8.11
CA SER A 48 6.80 2.34 7.07
C SER A 48 5.58 1.60 7.62
N ASP A 49 4.47 1.77 6.93
CA ASP A 49 3.22 1.05 7.11
C ASP A 49 2.88 0.28 5.83
N ARG A 50 2.19 -0.85 5.97
CA ARG A 50 1.70 -1.63 4.84
C ARG A 50 0.19 -1.58 4.81
N VAL A 51 -0.38 -1.23 3.66
CA VAL A 51 -1.81 -1.34 3.40
C VAL A 51 -2.04 -2.47 2.41
N ILE A 52 -3.02 -3.33 2.69
CA ILE A 52 -3.48 -4.36 1.77
C ILE A 52 -4.93 -4.04 1.43
N GLY A 53 -5.23 -3.78 0.16
CA GLY A 53 -6.57 -3.40 -0.27
C GLY A 53 -6.87 -3.80 -1.72
N TRP A 54 -8.14 -3.81 -2.07
CA TRP A 54 -8.64 -4.14 -3.39
C TRP A 54 -8.56 -2.95 -4.34
N SER A 55 -7.93 -3.13 -5.50
CA SER A 55 -8.03 -2.20 -6.63
C SER A 55 -9.00 -2.76 -7.68
N PRO A 56 -10.11 -2.06 -7.98
CA PRO A 56 -11.00 -2.40 -9.08
C PRO A 56 -10.30 -2.40 -10.44
N THR A 57 -9.40 -1.45 -10.68
CA THR A 57 -8.68 -1.32 -11.96
C THR A 57 -7.70 -2.48 -12.15
N ALA A 58 -6.90 -2.81 -11.13
CA ALA A 58 -5.98 -3.95 -11.18
C ALA A 58 -6.72 -5.30 -11.10
N ARG A 59 -7.99 -5.30 -10.67
CA ARG A 59 -8.80 -6.48 -10.34
C ARG A 59 -8.06 -7.45 -9.41
N ALA A 60 -7.37 -6.89 -8.42
CA ALA A 60 -6.50 -7.64 -7.52
C ALA A 60 -6.39 -6.95 -6.16
N LEU A 61 -6.01 -7.73 -5.14
CA LEU A 61 -5.50 -7.16 -3.91
C LEU A 61 -4.09 -6.63 -4.17
N LEU A 62 -3.85 -5.39 -3.79
CA LEU A 62 -2.55 -4.74 -3.84
C LEU A 62 -2.02 -4.55 -2.43
N THR A 63 -0.70 -4.69 -2.32
CA THR A 63 0.07 -4.31 -1.15
C THR A 63 0.74 -2.99 -1.46
N VAL A 64 0.42 -1.97 -0.68
CA VAL A 64 0.93 -0.61 -0.79
C VAL A 64 1.80 -0.30 0.43
N VAL A 65 3.02 0.16 0.21
CA VAL A 65 3.94 0.59 1.27
C VAL A 65 3.93 2.10 1.36
N LEU A 66 3.62 2.59 2.56
CA LEU A 66 3.63 4.00 2.90
C LEU A 66 4.80 4.26 3.86
N VAL A 67 5.54 5.33 3.64
CA VAL A 67 6.62 5.77 4.55
C VAL A 67 6.20 7.04 5.27
N ARG A 68 6.27 7.01 6.60
CA ARG A 68 6.00 8.17 7.45
C ARG A 68 7.27 8.99 7.58
N HIS A 69 7.25 10.24 7.13
CA HIS A 69 8.34 11.18 7.36
C HIS A 69 8.13 12.00 8.64
N ILE A 70 9.25 12.50 9.18
CA ILE A 70 9.27 13.32 10.41
C ILE A 70 8.59 14.68 10.26
N ASP A 71 8.46 15.16 9.02
CA ASP A 71 7.73 16.38 8.66
C ASP A 71 6.20 16.19 8.66
N GLY A 72 5.71 14.97 8.93
CA GLY A 72 4.29 14.62 8.93
C GLY A 72 3.75 14.21 7.56
N VAL A 73 4.54 14.26 6.50
CA VAL A 73 4.13 13.83 5.16
C VAL A 73 4.20 12.31 5.05
N THR A 74 3.16 11.71 4.47
CA THR A 74 3.15 10.29 4.12
C THR A 74 3.48 10.13 2.65
N TYR A 75 4.54 9.39 2.36
CA TYR A 75 4.96 9.12 0.99
C TYR A 75 4.53 7.72 0.57
N GLY A 76 4.02 7.61 -0.65
CA GLY A 76 3.80 6.32 -1.29
C GLY A 76 5.13 5.80 -1.84
N ALA A 77 5.65 4.73 -1.24
CA ALA A 77 7.00 4.25 -1.51
C ALA A 77 7.03 3.15 -2.55
N ASN A 78 6.08 2.21 -2.50
CA ASN A 78 5.99 1.11 -3.47
C ASN A 78 4.60 0.44 -3.45
N GLY A 79 4.26 -0.30 -4.50
CA GLY A 79 2.98 -0.98 -4.70
C GLY A 79 3.15 -2.24 -5.55
N TRP A 80 2.49 -3.34 -5.18
CA TRP A 80 2.53 -4.59 -5.95
C TRP A 80 1.29 -5.48 -5.70
N LYS A 81 1.03 -6.44 -6.60
CA LYS A 81 -0.01 -7.47 -6.40
C LYS A 81 0.30 -8.35 -5.20
N SER A 82 -0.65 -8.43 -4.27
CA SER A 82 -0.49 -9.14 -2.99
C SER A 82 -0.17 -10.63 -3.17
N ASN A 83 0.65 -11.16 -2.27
CA ASN A 83 0.97 -12.58 -2.20
C ASN A 83 -0.06 -13.36 -1.35
N PRO A 84 -0.04 -14.71 -1.31
CA PRO A 84 -1.00 -15.49 -0.54
C PRO A 84 -1.06 -15.17 0.97
N THR A 85 0.04 -14.74 1.57
CA THR A 85 0.08 -14.32 2.98
C THR A 85 -0.71 -13.03 3.18
N ASP A 86 -0.53 -12.05 2.30
CA ASP A 86 -1.25 -10.77 2.36
C ASP A 86 -2.74 -10.96 2.00
N HIS A 87 -3.07 -11.87 1.08
CA HIS A 87 -4.45 -12.30 0.85
C HIS A 87 -5.11 -12.92 2.10
N ARG A 88 -4.35 -13.70 2.88
CA ARG A 88 -4.86 -14.25 4.15
C ARG A 88 -5.10 -13.15 5.17
N ARG A 89 -4.14 -12.23 5.35
CA ARG A 89 -4.29 -11.08 6.26
C ARG A 89 -5.51 -10.22 5.91
N TYR A 90 -5.73 -9.95 4.63
CA TYR A 90 -6.90 -9.21 4.17
C TYR A 90 -8.21 -9.91 4.55
N ARG A 91 -8.30 -11.23 4.33
CA ARG A 91 -9.50 -12.00 4.70
C ARG A 91 -9.73 -12.06 6.21
N GLU A 92 -8.67 -12.20 7.00
CA GLU A 92 -8.74 -12.29 8.45
C GLU A 92 -9.02 -10.93 9.11
N GLY A 93 -8.50 -9.83 8.53
CA GLY A 93 -8.72 -8.46 9.01
C GLY A 93 -10.09 -7.89 8.68
N ARG A 94 -10.88 -8.58 7.83
CA ARG A 94 -12.28 -8.25 7.50
C ARG A 94 -13.29 -8.84 8.50
N ALA A 95 -12.84 -9.67 9.44
CA ALA A 95 -13.69 -10.35 10.40
C ALA A 95 -14.16 -9.45 11.55
#